data_AF-A0AAW2JP76-F1
#
_entry.id   AF-A0AAW2JP76-F1
#
_cell.length_a   1.000
_cell.length_b   1.000
_cell.length_c   1.000
_cell.angle_alpha   90.00
_cell.angle_beta   90.00
_cell.angle_gamma   90.00
#
_symmetry.space_group_name_H-M   'P 1'
#
loop_
_entity.id
_entity.type
_entity.pdbx_description
1 polymer ?
#
loop_
_entity_poly.entity_id
_entity_poly.type
_entity_poly.pdbx_seq_one_letter_code
_entity_poly.pdbx_strand_id
1 'polypeptide(L)'
;MLKTFKIFIYTPSKPFHFSNPSASLFYNSLLRSPFLTHTPPEAHLFFVPFSPDTSTRSLARLIRQLRNNHPYWNRTLGADHFFLSPAGIDYSSDRNVLELKKNSLQISVFPVTSGYFIPHKDITLPSFNPSPLPLSLNPVQNSTKASLLGYLRWDGKTEPNLVNEFKGDADFLVEEKSEPLNYVRSLKESKFCLFLYHGDVAWMVEAMARGCVPVVIVDRPVQDFPFMDILRWSDMALLVAVRHGGAERLKQLLNGVSEELYMEMREAGMAGSKHLVWNEEPQPLDAFHMVMYQLWLRRHAIRYARREFV
;
A
#
# COMPACT_ATOMS: atom_id res chain seq x y z
N MET A 1 10.20 20.12 2.25
CA MET A 1 9.04 19.35 1.74
C MET A 1 7.74 19.96 2.24
N LEU A 2 7.35 19.84 3.52
CA LEU A 2 6.02 20.27 4.02
C LEU A 2 5.61 21.72 3.70
N LYS A 3 6.56 22.67 3.67
CA LYS A 3 6.29 24.09 3.36
C LYS A 3 6.40 24.45 1.87
N THR A 4 7.12 23.64 1.10
CA THR A 4 7.57 24.00 -0.25
C THR A 4 6.92 23.16 -1.33
N PHE A 5 6.53 21.93 -1.02
CA PHE A 5 5.98 21.02 -2.01
C PHE A 5 4.57 21.45 -2.38
N LYS A 6 4.34 21.65 -3.68
CA LYS A 6 3.07 22.13 -4.21
C LYS A 6 2.55 21.22 -5.30
N ILE A 7 1.25 20.95 -5.26
CA ILE A 7 0.53 20.10 -6.19
C ILE A 7 -0.62 20.89 -6.79
N PHE A 8 -0.70 20.90 -8.12
CA PHE A 8 -1.85 21.40 -8.84
C PHE A 8 -2.78 20.24 -9.18
N ILE A 9 -4.08 20.42 -9.01
CA ILE A 9 -5.10 19.41 -9.36
C ILE A 9 -5.88 19.90 -10.58
N TYR A 10 -5.92 19.10 -11.65
CA TYR A 10 -6.82 19.39 -12.76
C TYR A 10 -8.28 19.24 -12.34
N THR A 11 -9.16 20.10 -12.86
CA THR A 11 -10.60 19.98 -12.60
C THR A 11 -11.17 18.75 -13.32
N PRO A 12 -11.77 17.79 -12.59
CA PRO A 12 -12.39 16.64 -13.24
C PRO A 12 -13.65 17.06 -14.00
N SER A 13 -13.93 16.41 -15.13
CA SER A 13 -15.12 16.74 -15.94
C SER A 13 -16.44 16.39 -15.24
N LYS A 14 -16.40 15.45 -14.30
CA LYS A 14 -17.54 15.00 -13.50
C LYS A 14 -17.06 14.71 -12.07
N PRO A 15 -17.87 15.01 -11.04
CA PRO A 15 -17.60 14.55 -9.69
C PRO A 15 -17.54 13.02 -9.63
N PHE A 16 -16.66 12.49 -8.80
CA PHE A 16 -16.54 11.06 -8.51
C PHE A 16 -15.98 10.85 -7.11
N HIS A 17 -16.06 9.63 -6.61
CA HIS A 17 -15.48 9.21 -5.33
C HIS A 17 -14.74 7.88 -5.53
N PHE A 18 -13.80 7.60 -4.64
CA PHE A 18 -13.16 6.30 -4.58
C PHE A 18 -13.94 5.41 -3.61
N SER A 19 -14.34 4.23 -4.05
CA SER A 19 -14.98 3.22 -3.19
C SER A 19 -13.96 2.54 -2.26
N ASN A 20 -12.69 2.43 -2.70
CA ASN A 20 -11.63 1.91 -1.86
C ASN A 20 -11.29 2.91 -0.73
N PRO A 21 -11.30 2.50 0.55
CA PRO A 21 -11.10 3.41 1.68
C PRO A 21 -9.73 4.12 1.67
N SER A 22 -8.62 3.41 1.42
CA SER A 22 -7.28 4.04 1.37
C SER A 22 -7.21 5.12 0.29
N ALA A 23 -7.75 4.83 -0.90
CA ALA A 23 -7.78 5.78 -2.00
C ALA A 23 -8.69 6.98 -1.71
N SER A 24 -9.84 6.74 -1.07
CA SER A 24 -10.77 7.79 -0.64
C SER A 24 -10.13 8.72 0.39
N LEU A 25 -9.50 8.16 1.42
CA LEU A 25 -8.79 8.92 2.45
C LEU A 25 -7.65 9.73 1.83
N PHE A 26 -6.78 9.12 1.02
CA PHE A 26 -5.72 9.85 0.33
C PHE A 26 -6.27 11.03 -0.49
N TYR A 27 -7.29 10.81 -1.31
CA TYR A 27 -7.84 11.85 -2.18
C TYR A 27 -8.47 12.99 -1.37
N ASN A 28 -9.28 12.67 -0.34
CA ASN A 28 -9.92 13.67 0.51
C ASN A 28 -8.89 14.47 1.34
N SER A 29 -7.88 13.79 1.88
CA SER A 29 -6.77 14.43 2.59
C SER A 29 -5.98 15.35 1.66
N LEU A 30 -5.69 14.92 0.43
CA LEU A 30 -4.99 15.75 -0.56
C LEU A 30 -5.78 17.02 -0.88
N LEU A 31 -7.10 16.91 -1.09
CA LEU A 31 -8.00 18.04 -1.38
C LEU A 31 -8.04 19.11 -0.27
N ARG A 32 -7.76 18.74 0.98
CA ARG A 32 -7.77 19.65 2.14
C ARG A 32 -6.36 20.03 2.61
N SER A 33 -5.33 19.51 1.94
CA SER A 33 -3.95 19.63 2.40
C SER A 33 -3.30 20.97 2.04
N PRO A 34 -2.30 21.43 2.80
CA PRO A 34 -1.52 22.64 2.48
C PRO A 34 -0.60 22.46 1.26
N PHE A 35 -0.52 21.24 0.71
CA PHE A 35 0.24 20.94 -0.51
C PHE A 35 -0.44 21.48 -1.76
N LEU A 36 -1.72 21.83 -1.71
CA LEU A 36 -2.39 22.37 -2.89
C LEU A 36 -1.88 23.76 -3.25
N THR A 37 -1.83 24.02 -4.55
CA THR A 37 -1.74 25.37 -5.12
C THR A 37 -2.77 25.54 -6.21
N HIS A 38 -3.34 26.74 -6.29
CA HIS A 38 -4.19 27.16 -7.41
C HIS A 38 -3.37 27.79 -8.55
N THR A 39 -2.07 27.99 -8.34
CA THR A 39 -1.14 28.60 -9.29
C THR A 39 -0.28 27.50 -9.93
N PRO A 40 -0.59 27.06 -11.16
CA PRO A 40 0.14 25.94 -11.78
C PRO A 40 1.66 26.15 -11.90
N PRO A 41 2.19 27.37 -12.15
CA PRO A 41 3.64 27.60 -12.16
C PRO A 41 4.37 27.28 -10.84
N GLU A 42 3.68 27.32 -9.70
CA GLU A 42 4.24 26.97 -8.39
C GLU A 42 4.28 25.45 -8.15
N ALA A 43 3.51 24.68 -8.95
CA ALA A 43 3.34 23.26 -8.73
C ALA A 43 4.57 22.46 -9.14
N HIS A 44 4.94 21.53 -8.28
CA HIS A 44 6.00 20.56 -8.50
C HIS A 44 5.47 19.29 -9.17
N LEU A 45 4.22 18.92 -8.88
CA LEU A 45 3.50 17.81 -9.49
C LEU A 45 2.06 18.19 -9.83
N PHE A 46 1.50 17.47 -10.80
CA PHE A 46 0.17 17.67 -11.34
C PHE A 46 -0.67 16.42 -11.12
N PHE A 47 -1.74 16.52 -10.35
CA PHE A 47 -2.66 15.41 -10.14
C PHE A 47 -3.71 15.37 -11.25
N VAL A 48 -3.87 14.20 -11.86
CA VAL A 48 -4.91 13.92 -12.86
C VAL A 48 -6.03 13.11 -12.23
N PRO A 49 -7.13 13.74 -11.81
CA PRO A 49 -8.26 13.02 -11.21
C PRO A 49 -9.14 12.36 -12.28
N PHE A 50 -9.44 11.08 -12.10
CA PHE A 50 -10.46 10.36 -12.85
C PHE A 50 -11.07 9.24 -11.99
N SER A 51 -12.29 8.83 -12.33
CA SER A 51 -12.98 7.74 -11.62
C SER A 51 -12.25 6.40 -11.85
N PRO A 52 -12.13 5.51 -10.85
CA PRO A 52 -11.60 4.15 -11.03
C PRO A 52 -12.24 3.37 -12.18
N ASP A 53 -13.52 3.61 -12.47
CA ASP A 53 -14.27 2.92 -13.53
C ASP A 53 -14.05 3.52 -14.93
N THR A 54 -13.12 4.46 -15.06
CA THR A 54 -12.84 5.12 -16.34
C THR A 54 -12.24 4.12 -17.32
N SER A 55 -12.97 3.82 -18.41
CA SER A 55 -12.48 2.96 -19.47
C SER A 55 -11.22 3.52 -20.14
N THR A 56 -10.39 2.64 -20.69
CA THR A 56 -9.16 3.00 -21.43
C THR A 56 -9.42 4.05 -22.52
N ARG A 57 -10.55 3.92 -23.25
CA ARG A 57 -10.96 4.90 -24.29
C ARG A 57 -11.26 6.29 -23.70
N SER A 58 -11.97 6.33 -22.58
CA SER A 58 -12.27 7.59 -21.89
C SER A 58 -11.02 8.23 -21.31
N LEU A 59 -10.12 7.42 -20.74
CA LEU A 59 -8.83 7.87 -20.22
C LEU A 59 -7.96 8.45 -21.34
N ALA A 60 -7.87 7.78 -22.49
CA ALA A 60 -7.18 8.28 -23.68
C ALA A 60 -7.71 9.67 -24.12
N ARG A 61 -9.04 9.84 -24.11
CA ARG A 61 -9.68 11.12 -24.43
C ARG A 61 -9.36 12.20 -23.40
N LEU A 62 -9.36 11.87 -22.09
CA LEU A 62 -8.99 12.79 -21.02
C LEU A 62 -7.57 13.30 -21.21
N ILE A 63 -6.60 12.40 -21.40
CA ILE A 63 -5.19 12.80 -21.56
C ILE A 63 -4.99 13.63 -22.83
N ARG A 64 -5.66 13.28 -23.94
CA ARG A 64 -5.66 14.11 -25.16
C ARG A 64 -6.23 15.51 -24.91
N GLN A 65 -7.29 15.65 -24.11
CA GLN A 65 -7.81 16.96 -23.73
C GLN A 65 -6.83 17.75 -22.88
N LEU A 66 -6.18 17.11 -21.89
CA LEU A 66 -5.15 17.77 -21.08
C LEU A 66 -3.99 18.28 -21.93
N ARG A 67 -3.55 17.49 -22.91
CA ARG A 67 -2.50 17.87 -23.87
C ARG A 67 -2.85 19.09 -24.70
N ASN A 68 -4.10 19.21 -25.12
CA ASN A 68 -4.54 20.29 -26.00
C ASN A 68 -4.87 21.56 -25.22
N ASN A 69 -5.35 21.42 -23.99
CA ASN A 69 -5.90 22.52 -23.21
C ASN A 69 -4.90 23.09 -22.19
N HIS A 70 -3.85 22.35 -21.85
CA HIS A 70 -2.87 22.76 -20.85
C HIS A 70 -1.43 22.57 -21.33
N PRO A 71 -0.55 23.58 -21.18
CA PRO A 71 0.84 23.47 -21.61
C PRO A 71 1.65 22.49 -20.76
N TYR A 72 1.20 22.23 -19.52
CA TYR A 72 1.94 21.49 -18.51
C TYR A 72 2.16 20.01 -18.84
N TRP A 73 1.25 19.37 -19.57
CA TRP A 73 1.47 17.99 -20.00
C TRP A 73 2.60 17.90 -21.03
N ASN A 74 2.60 18.80 -22.03
CA ASN A 74 3.52 18.69 -23.16
C ASN A 74 4.98 19.06 -22.82
N ARG A 75 5.22 19.85 -21.76
CA ARG A 75 6.60 20.20 -21.34
C ARG A 75 7.42 19.02 -20.82
N THR A 76 6.76 17.98 -20.32
CA THR A 76 7.37 16.82 -19.65
C THR A 76 6.82 15.49 -20.17
N LEU A 77 5.88 15.52 -21.13
CA LEU A 77 5.12 14.36 -21.59
C LEU A 77 4.42 13.61 -20.43
N GLY A 78 3.96 14.35 -19.42
CA GLY A 78 3.29 13.77 -18.25
C GLY A 78 4.23 13.26 -17.15
N ALA A 79 5.54 13.52 -17.22
CA ALA A 79 6.50 13.02 -16.21
C ALA A 79 6.43 13.74 -14.86
N ASP A 80 5.88 14.96 -14.81
CA ASP A 80 5.55 15.68 -13.57
C ASP A 80 4.08 15.48 -13.16
N HIS A 81 3.43 14.45 -13.70
CA HIS A 81 2.04 14.12 -13.38
C HIS A 81 1.96 12.85 -12.54
N PHE A 82 0.88 12.75 -11.76
CA PHE A 82 0.52 11.53 -11.05
C PHE A 82 -0.99 11.33 -11.04
N PHE A 83 -1.41 10.10 -10.80
CA PHE A 83 -2.82 9.73 -10.74
C PHE A 83 -3.06 8.59 -9.74
N LEU A 84 -4.28 8.51 -9.25
CA LEU A 84 -4.71 7.47 -8.32
C LEU A 84 -5.56 6.44 -9.07
N SER A 85 -5.08 5.20 -9.15
CA SER A 85 -5.82 4.05 -9.67
C SER A 85 -5.63 2.88 -8.71
N PRO A 86 -6.62 2.56 -7.84
CA PRO A 86 -6.49 1.52 -6.83
C PRO A 86 -6.03 0.17 -7.39
N ALA A 87 -6.59 -0.26 -8.52
CA ALA A 87 -6.24 -1.51 -9.20
C ALA A 87 -5.05 -1.37 -10.18
N GLY A 88 -4.61 -0.13 -10.44
CA GLY A 88 -3.66 0.21 -11.50
C GLY A 88 -4.29 0.29 -12.88
N ILE A 89 -3.52 0.72 -13.89
CA ILE A 89 -3.94 0.69 -15.29
C ILE A 89 -3.03 -0.25 -16.09
N ASP A 90 -3.65 -0.94 -17.04
CA ASP A 90 -2.96 -1.85 -17.95
C ASP A 90 -2.18 -1.11 -19.06
N TYR A 91 -1.29 -1.81 -19.74
CA TYR A 91 -0.64 -1.34 -20.95
C TYR A 91 -1.64 -1.27 -22.10
N SER A 92 -1.82 -0.06 -22.64
CA SER A 92 -2.65 0.15 -23.82
C SER A 92 -1.79 0.42 -25.06
N SER A 93 -2.29 0.04 -26.23
CA SER A 93 -1.74 0.48 -27.51
C SER A 93 -2.09 1.95 -27.84
N ASP A 94 -3.04 2.56 -27.12
CA ASP A 94 -3.32 3.99 -27.25
C ASP A 94 -2.15 4.79 -26.67
N ARG A 95 -1.55 5.63 -27.52
CA ARG A 95 -0.39 6.46 -27.18
C ARG A 95 -0.60 7.27 -25.89
N ASN A 96 -1.78 7.82 -25.65
CA ASN A 96 -2.01 8.70 -24.50
C ASN A 96 -2.05 7.93 -23.18
N VAL A 97 -2.66 6.75 -23.18
CA VAL A 97 -2.70 5.88 -22.00
C VAL A 97 -1.32 5.27 -21.76
N LEU A 98 -0.61 4.91 -22.82
CA LEU A 98 0.76 4.42 -22.73
C LEU A 98 1.71 5.49 -22.14
N GLU A 99 1.64 6.73 -22.61
CA GLU A 99 2.41 7.86 -22.05
C GLU A 99 2.03 8.10 -20.58
N LEU A 100 0.73 8.13 -20.23
CA LEU A 100 0.29 8.24 -18.83
C LEU A 100 0.89 7.12 -17.96
N LYS A 101 0.81 5.85 -18.40
CA LYS A 101 1.33 4.71 -17.64
C LYS A 101 2.85 4.76 -17.46
N LYS A 102 3.59 5.10 -18.52
CA LYS A 102 5.06 5.06 -18.50
C LYS A 102 5.68 6.29 -17.82
N ASN A 103 5.06 7.46 -17.99
CA ASN A 103 5.70 8.72 -17.60
C ASN A 103 5.19 9.24 -16.26
N SER A 104 3.89 9.14 -16.00
CA SER A 104 3.29 9.67 -14.78
C SER A 104 3.40 8.68 -13.62
N LEU A 105 3.48 9.16 -12.38
CA LEU A 105 3.47 8.30 -11.20
C LEU A 105 2.06 7.73 -10.98
N GLN A 106 1.91 6.41 -10.96
CA GLN A 106 0.66 5.78 -10.55
C GLN A 106 0.67 5.55 -9.04
N ILE A 107 -0.44 5.83 -8.37
CA ILE A 107 -0.70 5.41 -7.00
C ILE A 107 -1.72 4.27 -7.04
N SER A 108 -1.39 3.13 -6.42
CA SER A 108 -2.26 1.94 -6.32
C SER A 108 -2.34 1.44 -4.88
N VAL A 109 -3.32 0.60 -4.57
CA VAL A 109 -3.53 0.11 -3.19
C VAL A 109 -2.87 -1.26 -3.02
N PHE A 110 -2.24 -1.49 -1.87
CA PHE A 110 -1.70 -2.80 -1.51
C PHE A 110 -2.83 -3.82 -1.30
N PRO A 111 -2.69 -5.07 -1.79
CA PRO A 111 -1.62 -5.57 -2.65
C PRO A 111 -1.81 -5.12 -4.11
N VAL A 112 -0.70 -4.85 -4.80
CA VAL A 112 -0.75 -4.37 -6.20
C VAL A 112 -1.04 -5.49 -7.20
N THR A 113 -1.77 -5.16 -8.26
CA THR A 113 -2.10 -6.08 -9.36
C THR A 113 -0.90 -6.32 -10.26
N SER A 114 -0.49 -7.59 -10.39
CA SER A 114 0.61 -7.99 -11.28
C SER A 114 0.38 -7.52 -12.71
N GLY A 115 1.42 -6.96 -13.32
CA GLY A 115 1.38 -6.41 -14.68
C GLY A 115 0.88 -4.97 -14.77
N TYR A 116 0.13 -4.47 -13.78
CA TYR A 116 -0.45 -3.11 -13.79
C TYR A 116 0.33 -2.12 -12.93
N PHE A 117 1.51 -2.49 -12.44
CA PHE A 117 2.34 -1.69 -11.53
C PHE A 117 3.82 -1.71 -11.96
N ILE A 118 4.50 -0.57 -11.84
CA ILE A 118 5.91 -0.40 -12.18
C ILE A 118 6.71 -0.07 -10.89
N PRO A 119 7.37 -1.04 -10.24
CA PRO A 119 7.93 -0.87 -8.89
C PRO A 119 8.88 0.31 -8.69
N HIS A 120 9.77 0.56 -9.65
CA HIS A 120 10.76 1.64 -9.56
C HIS A 120 10.17 3.04 -9.79
N LYS A 121 8.86 3.15 -10.07
CA LYS A 121 8.17 4.40 -10.42
C LYS A 121 6.90 4.60 -9.60
N ASP A 122 6.03 3.61 -9.57
CA ASP A 122 4.68 3.67 -9.00
C ASP A 122 4.68 3.53 -7.47
N ILE A 123 3.69 4.12 -6.81
CA ILE A 123 3.56 4.19 -5.35
C ILE A 123 2.44 3.27 -4.87
N THR A 124 2.72 2.51 -3.82
CA THR A 124 1.75 1.64 -3.15
C THR A 124 1.20 2.30 -1.88
N LEU A 125 -0.12 2.47 -1.80
CA LEU A 125 -0.84 2.86 -0.59
C LEU A 125 -0.98 1.67 0.36
N PRO A 126 -0.77 1.84 1.68
CA PRO A 126 -1.13 0.83 2.65
C PRO A 126 -2.63 0.57 2.64
N SER A 127 -3.01 -0.70 2.83
CA SER A 127 -4.40 -1.11 2.94
C SER A 127 -5.04 -0.47 4.17
N PHE A 128 -6.31 -0.07 4.05
CA PHE A 128 -7.07 0.49 5.15
C PHE A 128 -7.44 -0.63 6.12
N ASN A 129 -7.03 -0.49 7.39
CA ASN A 129 -7.49 -1.39 8.44
C ASN A 129 -8.87 -0.94 8.95
N PRO A 130 -9.93 -1.74 8.79
CA PRO A 130 -11.28 -1.37 9.24
C PRO A 130 -11.50 -1.52 10.76
N SER A 131 -10.47 -1.87 11.52
CA SER A 131 -10.62 -2.15 12.96
C SER A 131 -11.11 -0.89 13.71
N PRO A 132 -12.24 -0.98 14.45
CA PRO A 132 -12.75 0.13 15.25
C PRO A 132 -11.92 0.33 16.53
N LEU A 133 -11.01 -0.60 16.83
CA LEU A 133 -10.14 -0.49 18.00
C LEU A 133 -9.04 0.53 17.69
N PRO A 134 -8.84 1.53 18.57
CA PRO A 134 -7.68 2.39 18.44
C PRO A 134 -6.43 1.51 18.43
N LEU A 135 -5.56 1.73 17.45
CA LEU A 135 -4.23 1.16 17.46
C LEU A 135 -3.53 1.75 18.67
N SER A 136 -3.53 1.02 19.79
CA SER A 136 -2.72 1.38 20.95
C SER A 136 -1.26 1.19 20.56
N LEU A 137 -0.65 2.25 20.05
CA LEU A 137 0.78 2.34 19.75
C LEU A 137 1.65 2.31 21.02
N ASN A 138 1.02 2.29 22.20
CA ASN A 138 1.73 2.09 23.45
C ASN A 138 2.28 0.66 23.48
N PRO A 139 3.58 0.48 23.80
CA PRO A 139 4.16 -0.84 23.93
C PRO A 139 3.37 -1.62 24.98
N VAL A 140 2.76 -2.72 24.56
CA VAL A 140 2.13 -3.66 25.48
C VAL A 140 3.24 -4.16 26.40
N GLN A 141 3.17 -3.81 27.69
CA GLN A 141 4.08 -4.34 28.70
C GLN A 141 4.10 -5.87 28.59
N ASN A 142 5.33 -6.42 28.62
CA ASN A 142 5.64 -7.85 28.64
C ASN A 142 4.59 -8.63 29.43
N SER A 143 3.75 -9.36 28.73
CA SER A 143 2.71 -10.16 29.34
C SER A 143 2.35 -11.29 28.38
N THR A 144 2.58 -12.52 28.87
CA THR A 144 2.46 -13.84 28.26
C THR A 144 3.48 -14.19 27.16
N LYS A 145 4.30 -15.23 27.42
CA LYS A 145 4.99 -15.98 26.36
C LYS A 145 3.94 -16.33 25.30
N ALA A 146 4.14 -15.86 24.06
CA ALA A 146 3.33 -16.30 22.94
C ALA A 146 3.30 -17.84 22.94
N SER A 147 2.11 -18.42 23.04
CA SER A 147 1.90 -19.87 23.09
C SER A 147 1.75 -20.47 21.71
N LEU A 148 1.44 -19.64 20.70
CA LEU A 148 1.22 -20.05 19.32
C LEU A 148 2.38 -19.57 18.43
N LEU A 149 2.78 -20.42 17.48
CA LEU A 149 3.81 -20.06 16.51
C LEU A 149 3.24 -19.07 15.49
N GLY A 150 2.05 -19.35 14.95
CA GLY A 150 1.46 -18.51 13.92
C GLY A 150 -0.06 -18.36 14.00
N TYR A 151 -0.56 -17.22 13.57
CA TYR A 151 -2.01 -16.94 13.49
C TYR A 151 -2.40 -16.46 12.10
N LEU A 152 -3.46 -17.03 11.55
CA LEU A 152 -4.07 -16.65 10.28
C LEU A 152 -5.52 -16.23 10.49
N ARG A 153 -5.84 -14.98 10.15
CA ARG A 153 -7.23 -14.55 10.00
C ARG A 153 -7.68 -14.82 8.57
N TRP A 154 -8.47 -15.88 8.38
CA TRP A 154 -8.89 -16.32 7.06
C TRP A 154 -10.16 -15.59 6.59
N ASP A 155 -10.16 -15.18 5.33
CA ASP A 155 -11.26 -14.44 4.70
C ASP A 155 -12.36 -15.33 4.11
N GLY A 156 -12.21 -16.65 4.20
CA GLY A 156 -13.14 -17.64 3.65
C GLY A 156 -13.10 -17.78 2.12
N LYS A 157 -12.21 -17.03 1.43
CA LYS A 157 -12.12 -17.00 -0.04
C LYS A 157 -10.79 -17.51 -0.57
N THR A 158 -9.72 -17.35 0.21
CA THR A 158 -8.37 -17.74 -0.21
C THR A 158 -8.20 -19.26 -0.25
N GLU A 159 -7.30 -19.77 -1.10
CA GLU A 159 -7.13 -21.19 -1.43
C GLU A 159 -7.17 -22.11 -0.19
N PRO A 160 -8.11 -23.08 -0.13
CA PRO A 160 -8.37 -23.83 1.09
C PRO A 160 -7.28 -24.84 1.44
N ASN A 161 -6.44 -25.26 0.50
CA ASN A 161 -5.45 -26.33 0.72
C ASN A 161 -4.46 -25.96 1.83
N LEU A 162 -3.76 -24.83 1.68
CA LEU A 162 -2.79 -24.35 2.68
C LEU A 162 -3.46 -23.98 4.00
N VAL A 163 -4.67 -23.40 3.94
CA VAL A 163 -5.45 -23.05 5.13
C VAL A 163 -5.83 -24.30 5.94
N ASN A 164 -6.22 -25.38 5.25
CA ASN A 164 -6.56 -26.65 5.89
C ASN A 164 -5.33 -27.31 6.53
N GLU A 165 -4.15 -27.18 5.92
CA GLU A 165 -2.90 -27.62 6.56
C GLU A 165 -2.63 -26.87 7.86
N PHE A 166 -2.81 -25.53 7.88
CA PHE A 166 -2.69 -24.76 9.12
C PHE A 166 -3.74 -25.14 10.17
N LYS A 167 -4.99 -25.39 9.77
CA LYS A 167 -6.04 -25.88 10.68
C LYS A 167 -5.71 -27.24 11.31
N GLY A 168 -4.86 -28.05 10.66
CA GLY A 168 -4.45 -29.37 11.12
C GLY A 168 -3.20 -29.41 12.02
N ASP A 169 -2.48 -28.30 12.18
CA ASP A 169 -1.25 -28.22 12.98
C ASP A 169 -1.48 -27.42 14.27
N ALA A 170 -1.10 -28.00 15.41
CA ALA A 170 -1.35 -27.44 16.74
C ALA A 170 -0.61 -26.11 17.02
N ASP A 171 0.45 -25.80 16.27
CA ASP A 171 1.21 -24.56 16.46
C ASP A 171 0.60 -23.36 15.72
N PHE A 172 -0.39 -23.60 14.87
CA PHE A 172 -1.08 -22.57 14.10
C PHE A 172 -2.54 -22.44 14.52
N LEU A 173 -3.01 -21.19 14.60
CA LEU A 173 -4.41 -20.88 14.83
C LEU A 173 -5.00 -20.21 13.58
N VAL A 174 -6.10 -20.75 13.08
CA VAL A 174 -6.86 -20.18 11.95
C VAL A 174 -8.24 -19.77 12.44
N GLU A 175 -8.55 -18.49 12.39
CA GLU A 175 -9.89 -17.96 12.70
C GLU A 175 -10.55 -17.42 11.43
N GLU A 176 -11.82 -17.75 11.24
CA GLU A 176 -12.62 -17.18 10.15
C GLU A 176 -13.05 -15.76 10.49
N LYS A 177 -12.97 -14.85 9.52
CA LYS A 177 -13.32 -13.43 9.73
C LYS A 177 -14.76 -13.21 10.21
N SER A 178 -15.67 -14.14 9.89
CA SER A 178 -17.07 -14.13 10.33
C SER A 178 -17.27 -14.49 11.80
N GLU A 179 -16.25 -15.06 12.46
CA GLU A 179 -16.38 -15.52 13.83
C GLU A 179 -16.22 -14.35 14.83
N PRO A 180 -17.08 -14.25 15.85
CA PRO A 180 -17.06 -13.19 16.86
C PRO A 180 -15.93 -13.35 17.91
N LEU A 181 -14.98 -14.25 17.67
CA LEU A 181 -13.90 -14.56 18.61
C LEU A 181 -13.00 -13.35 18.86
N ASN A 182 -12.38 -13.37 20.05
CA ASN A 182 -11.54 -12.30 20.56
C ASN A 182 -10.18 -12.30 19.83
N TYR A 183 -10.16 -12.03 18.52
CA TYR A 183 -8.97 -12.09 17.66
C TYR A 183 -7.81 -11.24 18.20
N VAL A 184 -8.11 -10.20 18.99
CA VAL A 184 -7.11 -9.37 19.69
C VAL A 184 -6.27 -10.21 20.66
N ARG A 185 -6.87 -11.20 21.31
CA ARG A 185 -6.18 -12.18 22.14
C ARG A 185 -5.29 -13.08 21.28
N SER A 186 -5.83 -13.61 20.19
CA SER A 186 -5.11 -14.47 19.24
C SER A 186 -3.86 -13.78 18.66
N LEU A 187 -3.96 -12.47 18.36
CA LEU A 187 -2.82 -11.63 17.95
C LEU A 187 -1.75 -11.49 19.04
N LYS A 188 -2.14 -11.42 20.32
CA LYS A 188 -1.20 -11.28 21.44
C LYS A 188 -0.52 -12.61 21.80
N GLU A 189 -1.21 -13.72 21.60
CA GLU A 189 -0.72 -15.06 21.95
C GLU A 189 0.13 -15.68 20.84
N SER A 190 0.24 -15.05 19.67
CA SER A 190 0.96 -15.56 18.51
C SER A 190 2.27 -14.82 18.23
N LYS A 191 3.34 -15.55 17.92
CA LYS A 191 4.63 -14.93 17.53
C LYS A 191 4.52 -14.28 16.15
N PHE A 192 4.01 -15.04 15.18
CA PHE A 192 3.91 -14.64 13.78
C PHE A 192 2.46 -14.51 13.32
N CYS A 193 2.20 -13.58 12.41
CA CYS A 193 0.88 -13.41 11.80
C CYS A 193 0.99 -13.68 10.30
N LEU A 194 0.20 -14.63 9.82
CA LEU A 194 0.30 -15.15 8.46
C LEU A 194 -0.60 -14.34 7.52
N PHE A 195 -0.04 -13.90 6.40
CA PHE A 195 -0.74 -13.14 5.37
C PHE A 195 -0.57 -13.84 4.03
N LEU A 196 -1.66 -14.30 3.46
CA LEU A 196 -1.67 -14.76 2.07
C LEU A 196 -1.73 -13.50 1.18
N TYR A 197 -0.72 -13.27 0.33
CA TYR A 197 -0.57 -11.99 -0.39
C TYR A 197 -1.79 -11.60 -1.25
N HIS A 198 -2.55 -12.57 -1.76
CA HIS A 198 -3.75 -12.34 -2.57
C HIS A 198 -5.05 -12.42 -1.76
N GLY A 199 -4.95 -12.64 -0.44
CA GLY A 199 -6.07 -12.67 0.49
C GLY A 199 -6.28 -11.33 1.19
N ASP A 200 -6.93 -11.36 2.36
CA ASP A 200 -7.13 -10.18 3.20
C ASP A 200 -5.86 -9.80 3.98
N VAL A 201 -5.19 -8.76 3.51
CA VAL A 201 -4.00 -8.15 4.15
C VAL A 201 -4.31 -6.87 4.92
N ALA A 202 -5.58 -6.47 5.02
CA ALA A 202 -5.97 -5.18 5.62
C ALA A 202 -5.63 -5.08 7.12
N TRP A 203 -5.60 -6.21 7.81
CA TRP A 203 -5.29 -6.31 9.25
C TRP A 203 -3.78 -6.39 9.55
N MET A 204 -2.91 -6.36 8.53
CA MET A 204 -1.46 -6.44 8.69
C MET A 204 -0.90 -5.33 9.57
N VAL A 205 -1.37 -4.10 9.36
CA VAL A 205 -0.93 -2.94 10.14
C VAL A 205 -1.30 -3.10 11.63
N GLU A 206 -2.45 -3.70 11.93
CA GLU A 206 -2.85 -3.97 13.32
C GLU A 206 -2.04 -5.09 13.96
N ALA A 207 -1.77 -6.16 13.22
CA ALA A 207 -0.90 -7.24 13.70
C ALA A 207 0.49 -6.69 14.08
N MET A 208 1.08 -5.87 13.19
CA MET A 208 2.35 -5.19 13.44
C MET A 208 2.29 -4.30 14.68
N ALA A 209 1.27 -3.44 14.79
CA ALA A 209 1.11 -2.53 15.93
C ALA A 209 0.97 -3.27 17.27
N ARG A 210 0.43 -4.49 17.26
CA ARG A 210 0.29 -5.35 18.45
C ARG A 210 1.51 -6.26 18.70
N GLY A 211 2.54 -6.19 17.85
CA GLY A 211 3.79 -6.93 18.01
C GLY A 211 3.77 -8.35 17.46
N CYS A 212 2.83 -8.68 16.58
CA CYS A 212 2.82 -9.93 15.84
C CYS A 212 3.59 -9.74 14.53
N VAL A 213 4.69 -10.48 14.34
CA VAL A 213 5.58 -10.28 13.18
C VAL A 213 4.89 -10.83 11.91
N PRO A 214 4.68 -10.00 10.86
CA PRO A 214 4.05 -10.46 9.63
C PRO A 214 4.90 -11.48 8.88
N VAL A 215 4.24 -12.53 8.41
CA VAL A 215 4.79 -13.53 7.51
C VAL A 215 3.93 -13.52 6.26
N VAL A 216 4.46 -12.92 5.20
CA VAL A 216 3.77 -12.78 3.92
C VAL A 216 4.09 -13.99 3.06
N ILE A 217 3.08 -14.81 2.84
CA ILE A 217 3.16 -16.04 2.05
C ILE A 217 2.80 -15.70 0.61
N VAL A 218 3.70 -16.06 -0.30
CA VAL A 218 3.59 -15.72 -1.72
C VAL A 218 3.78 -16.93 -2.64
N ASP A 219 3.03 -16.93 -3.73
CA ASP A 219 3.14 -17.89 -4.84
C ASP A 219 4.05 -17.37 -5.97
N ARG A 220 4.25 -16.05 -6.03
CA ARG A 220 5.00 -15.33 -7.07
C ARG A 220 5.79 -14.16 -6.48
N PRO A 221 6.77 -13.59 -7.22
CA PRO A 221 7.52 -12.43 -6.75
C PRO A 221 6.60 -11.25 -6.39
N VAL A 222 6.74 -10.72 -5.18
CA VAL A 222 6.07 -9.49 -4.76
C VAL A 222 6.59 -8.34 -5.59
N GLN A 223 5.67 -7.55 -6.16
CA GLN A 223 6.04 -6.36 -6.92
C GLN A 223 6.39 -5.18 -6.02
N ASP A 224 5.63 -4.98 -4.94
CA ASP A 224 5.87 -3.87 -4.01
C ASP A 224 5.19 -4.09 -2.65
N PHE A 225 5.67 -3.35 -1.65
CA PHE A 225 5.04 -3.17 -0.35
C PHE A 225 4.87 -1.66 -0.11
N PRO A 226 3.91 -1.23 0.73
CA PRO A 226 3.74 0.19 1.02
C PRO A 226 5.06 0.82 1.49
N PHE A 227 5.46 1.90 0.82
CA PHE A 227 6.66 2.67 1.15
C PHE A 227 7.97 1.85 1.15
N MET A 228 8.14 0.85 0.27
CA MET A 228 9.34 0.00 0.23
C MET A 228 10.67 0.76 0.04
N ASP A 229 10.64 1.97 -0.54
CA ASP A 229 11.80 2.86 -0.68
C ASP A 229 12.11 3.69 0.57
N ILE A 230 11.26 3.64 1.58
CA ILE A 230 11.38 4.39 2.84
C ILE A 230 11.46 3.44 4.05
N LEU A 231 10.65 2.38 4.05
CA LEU A 231 10.59 1.37 5.11
C LEU A 231 11.34 0.11 4.68
N ARG A 232 12.25 -0.36 5.53
CA ARG A 232 12.98 -1.62 5.33
C ARG A 232 12.12 -2.81 5.77
N TRP A 233 11.26 -3.29 4.87
CA TRP A 233 10.37 -4.42 5.15
C TRP A 233 11.08 -5.70 5.59
N SER A 234 12.33 -5.92 5.16
CA SER A 234 13.18 -7.04 5.62
C SER A 234 13.40 -7.06 7.12
N ASP A 235 13.31 -5.90 7.77
CA ASP A 235 13.52 -5.77 9.21
C ASP A 235 12.21 -5.91 9.99
N MET A 236 11.06 -5.99 9.31
CA MET A 236 9.75 -5.94 9.96
C MET A 236 8.90 -7.17 9.66
N ALA A 237 9.14 -7.84 8.53
CA ALA A 237 8.31 -8.93 8.04
C ALA A 237 9.16 -10.01 7.35
N LEU A 238 8.67 -11.24 7.39
CA LEU A 238 9.22 -12.36 6.63
C LEU A 238 8.44 -12.50 5.33
N LEU A 239 9.15 -12.63 4.22
CA LEU A 239 8.56 -12.97 2.93
C LEU A 239 8.91 -14.43 2.60
N VAL A 240 7.90 -15.29 2.51
CA VAL A 240 8.09 -16.74 2.34
C VAL A 240 7.36 -17.24 1.11
N ALA A 241 8.10 -17.90 0.22
CA ALA A 241 7.50 -18.64 -0.89
C ALA A 241 7.25 -20.09 -0.47
N VAL A 242 5.98 -20.48 -0.33
CA VAL A 242 5.58 -21.84 0.06
C VAL A 242 4.99 -22.53 -1.15
N ARG A 243 5.79 -23.38 -1.80
CA ARG A 243 5.39 -24.11 -3.03
C ARG A 243 4.95 -25.55 -2.76
N HIS A 244 5.60 -26.24 -1.82
CA HIS A 244 5.34 -27.64 -1.43
C HIS A 244 5.66 -27.84 0.05
N GLY A 245 4.91 -28.72 0.75
CA GLY A 245 5.09 -28.99 2.18
C GLY A 245 4.50 -27.93 3.13
N GLY A 246 3.63 -27.06 2.59
CA GLY A 246 2.85 -26.01 3.24
C GLY A 246 3.21 -25.65 4.69
N ALA A 247 2.37 -26.07 5.63
CA ALA A 247 2.46 -25.66 7.03
C ALA A 247 3.72 -26.16 7.73
N GLU A 248 4.14 -27.41 7.47
CA GLU A 248 5.34 -28.00 8.07
C GLU A 248 6.61 -27.26 7.64
N ARG A 249 6.73 -26.94 6.35
CA ARG A 249 7.86 -26.17 5.83
C ARG A 249 7.91 -24.78 6.44
N LEU A 250 6.75 -24.12 6.57
CA LEU A 250 6.66 -22.82 7.20
C LEU A 250 7.09 -22.89 8.67
N LYS A 251 6.60 -23.88 9.40
CA LYS A 251 6.96 -24.15 10.80
C LYS A 251 8.47 -24.32 10.99
N GLN A 252 9.13 -25.10 10.14
CA GLN A 252 10.59 -25.24 10.16
C GLN A 252 11.31 -23.90 9.94
N LEU A 253 10.84 -23.06 9.01
CA LEU A 253 11.42 -21.75 8.74
C LEU A 253 11.23 -20.80 9.93
N LEU A 254 10.03 -20.75 10.51
CA LEU A 254 9.71 -19.87 11.64
C LEU A 254 10.47 -20.29 12.92
N ASN A 255 10.61 -21.59 13.16
CA ASN A 255 11.43 -22.10 14.27
C ASN A 255 12.94 -21.85 14.08
N GLY A 256 13.39 -21.63 12.83
CA GLY A 256 14.77 -21.25 12.52
C GLY A 256 15.10 -19.78 12.80
N VAL A 257 14.09 -18.94 13.06
CA VAL A 257 14.28 -17.52 13.42
C VAL A 257 14.76 -17.45 14.87
N SER A 258 15.93 -16.85 15.11
CA SER A 258 16.43 -16.66 16.47
C SER A 258 15.52 -15.73 17.27
N GLU A 259 15.48 -15.89 18.59
CA GLU A 259 14.68 -14.99 19.45
C GLU A 259 15.16 -13.54 19.36
N GLU A 260 16.46 -13.32 19.18
CA GLU A 260 17.04 -11.98 18.96
C GLU A 260 16.47 -11.33 17.70
N LEU A 261 16.55 -12.02 16.55
CA LEU A 261 16.03 -11.53 15.28
C LEU A 261 14.50 -11.32 15.36
N TYR A 262 13.77 -12.23 16.00
CA TYR A 262 12.33 -12.09 16.20
C TYR A 262 11.99 -10.82 16.99
N MET A 263 12.72 -10.54 18.07
CA MET A 263 12.50 -9.35 18.91
C MET A 263 12.82 -8.06 18.14
N GLU A 264 13.92 -8.03 17.39
CA GLU A 264 14.25 -6.90 16.50
C GLU A 264 13.14 -6.65 15.48
N MET A 265 12.64 -7.71 14.83
CA MET A 265 11.57 -7.59 13.85
C MET A 265 10.26 -7.09 14.45
N ARG A 266 9.94 -7.59 15.64
CA ARG A 266 8.75 -7.17 16.40
C ARG A 266 8.81 -5.70 16.76
N GLU A 267 9.92 -5.22 17.31
CA GLU A 267 10.10 -3.82 17.69
C GLU A 267 10.07 -2.89 16.47
N ALA A 268 10.77 -3.26 15.40
CA ALA A 268 10.78 -2.52 14.14
C ALA A 268 9.38 -2.45 13.51
N GLY A 269 8.66 -3.58 13.47
CA GLY A 269 7.28 -3.65 12.95
C GLY A 269 6.30 -2.80 13.76
N MET A 270 6.38 -2.84 15.09
CA MET A 270 5.58 -1.99 15.97
C MET A 270 5.86 -0.51 15.74
N ALA A 271 7.14 -0.11 15.71
CA ALA A 271 7.53 1.27 15.47
C ALA A 271 7.14 1.77 14.07
N GLY A 272 7.25 0.91 13.06
CA GLY A 272 6.91 1.20 11.66
C GLY A 272 5.41 1.27 11.40
N SER A 273 4.59 0.55 12.17
CA SER A 273 3.14 0.43 11.94
C SER A 273 2.42 1.78 11.84
N LYS A 274 2.82 2.79 12.62
CA LYS A 274 2.26 4.15 12.61
C LYS A 274 2.30 4.82 11.23
N HIS A 275 3.31 4.49 10.42
CA HIS A 275 3.51 5.03 9.08
C HIS A 275 2.53 4.46 8.05
N LEU A 276 1.84 3.37 8.40
CA LEU A 276 0.90 2.66 7.53
C LEU A 276 -0.57 2.95 7.89
N VAL A 277 -0.80 3.79 8.91
CA VAL A 277 -2.14 4.10 9.42
C VAL A 277 -2.76 5.27 8.64
N TRP A 278 -4.01 5.11 8.24
CA TRP A 278 -4.83 6.18 7.69
C TRP A 278 -5.67 6.83 8.78
N ASN A 279 -5.68 8.16 8.82
CA ASN A 279 -6.53 8.96 9.70
C ASN A 279 -7.50 9.79 8.85
N GLU A 280 -8.68 10.11 9.37
CA GLU A 280 -9.60 11.06 8.71
C GLU A 280 -8.97 12.44 8.58
N GLU A 281 -8.36 12.91 9.67
CA GLU A 281 -7.49 14.09 9.67
C GLU A 281 -6.02 13.64 9.66
N PRO A 282 -5.25 13.96 8.61
CA PRO A 282 -3.86 13.54 8.51
C PRO A 282 -3.02 13.93 9.73
N GLN A 283 -2.33 12.95 10.31
CA GLN A 283 -1.44 13.12 11.46
C GLN A 283 0.03 13.08 11.02
N PRO A 284 0.96 13.74 11.73
CA PRO A 284 2.37 13.69 11.38
C PRO A 284 2.87 12.25 11.23
N LEU A 285 3.56 11.98 10.11
CA LEU A 285 4.16 10.69 9.76
C LEU A 285 3.17 9.53 9.53
N ASP A 286 1.88 9.82 9.41
CA ASP A 286 0.88 8.82 9.02
C ASP A 286 0.95 8.44 7.54
N ALA A 287 0.10 7.51 7.10
CA ALA A 287 0.10 7.03 5.72
C ALA A 287 -0.03 8.17 4.69
N PHE A 288 -0.87 9.18 4.96
CA PHE A 288 -0.99 10.32 4.05
C PHE A 288 0.34 11.06 3.91
N HIS A 289 0.97 11.44 5.02
CA HIS A 289 2.24 12.16 4.98
C HIS A 289 3.38 11.33 4.39
N MET A 290 3.37 10.02 4.60
CA MET A 290 4.32 9.10 3.99
C MET A 290 4.15 9.04 2.46
N VAL A 291 2.92 9.01 1.94
CA VAL A 291 2.66 9.11 0.49
C VAL A 291 3.12 10.46 -0.05
N MET A 292 2.86 11.57 0.65
CA MET A 292 3.32 12.89 0.24
C MET A 292 4.84 12.98 0.20
N TYR A 293 5.53 12.35 1.15
CA TYR A 293 6.99 12.26 1.17
C TYR A 293 7.51 11.41 0.00
N GLN A 294 6.87 10.27 -0.30
CA GLN A 294 7.25 9.43 -1.42
C GLN A 294 7.04 10.11 -2.78
N LEU A 295 5.91 10.83 -2.95
CA LEU A 295 5.68 11.69 -4.11
C LEU A 295 6.76 12.76 -4.24
N TRP A 296 7.15 13.39 -3.12
CA TRP A 296 8.27 14.33 -3.12
C TRP A 296 9.55 13.66 -3.61
N LEU A 297 9.94 12.51 -3.08
CA LEU A 297 11.15 11.79 -3.49
C LEU A 297 11.11 11.43 -5.00
N ARG A 298 9.94 10.98 -5.50
CA ARG A 298 9.78 10.48 -6.87
C ARG A 298 9.43 11.54 -7.91
N ARG A 299 9.33 12.82 -7.53
CA ARG A 299 9.01 13.93 -8.46
C ARG A 299 9.99 14.12 -9.63
N HIS A 300 11.14 13.45 -9.58
CA HIS A 300 12.16 13.45 -10.64
C HIS A 300 12.52 12.02 -11.09
N ALA A 301 11.71 11.01 -10.77
CA ALA A 301 11.95 9.62 -11.17
C ALA A 301 11.94 9.44 -12.69
N ILE A 302 11.07 10.18 -13.38
CA ILE A 302 11.05 10.27 -14.85
C ILE A 302 11.47 11.69 -15.24
N ARG A 303 12.45 11.81 -16.14
CA ARG A 303 12.92 13.11 -16.64
C ARG A 303 12.96 13.09 -18.16
N TYR A 304 12.34 14.10 -18.74
CA TYR A 304 12.50 14.46 -20.14
C TYR A 304 13.20 15.82 -20.22
N ALA A 305 13.96 16.06 -21.28
CA ALA A 305 14.42 17.40 -21.59
C ALA A 305 13.20 18.32 -21.72
N ARG A 306 13.16 19.39 -20.91
CA ARG A 306 12.06 20.35 -20.98
C ARG A 306 12.07 20.98 -22.35
N ARG A 307 10.94 20.88 -23.05
CA ARG A 307 10.73 21.65 -24.28
C ARG A 307 10.31 23.05 -23.85
N GLU A 308 11.20 24.02 -24.01
CA GLU A 308 10.82 25.42 -23.96
C GLU A 308 10.01 25.71 -25.23
N PHE A 309 8.73 25.99 -25.05
CA PHE A 309 7.91 26.50 -26.14
C PHE A 309 8.22 27.99 -26.24
N VAL A 310 9.05 28.34 -27.22
CA VAL A 310 9.29 29.72 -27.68
C VAL A 310 8.06 30.21 -28.43
#